data_AF-R4Z0Z1-F1
#
_entry.id   AF-R4Z0Z1-F1
#
_cell.length_a   1.000
_cell.length_b   1.000
_cell.length_c   1.000
_cell.angle_alpha   90.00
_cell.angle_beta   90.00
_cell.angle_gamma   90.00
#
_symmetry.space_group_name_H-M   'P 1'
#
loop_
_entity.id
_entity.type
_entity.pdbx_description
1 polymer ?
#
loop_
_entity_poly.entity_id
_entity_poly.type
_entity_poly.pdbx_seq_one_letter_code
_entity_poly.pdbx_strand_id
1 'polypeptide(L)'
;MNSQVWWFVTRASGMVAWVLLTATVLWGILLPAKMFPKQRPAWILDLHRWMAGLTIGFLAVHLGSLVADSYLHFSLTGLLVPGQSEYRTWAVALGILAMWLLLIVELTSLAKKHLPRRAWHAVHLFSYAAFMLTSLHGVLAGTDAANPLFLATTIAAVVAVVFATVYRVITRRERGRRVRRLDPTAAAR
;
A
#
# COMPACT_ATOMS: atom_id res chain seq x y z
N MET A 1 -19.23 27.15 5.44
CA MET A 1 -19.15 25.86 4.71
C MET A 1 -19.74 24.78 5.63
N ASN A 2 -20.52 23.83 5.11
CA ASN A 2 -21.15 22.78 5.93
C ASN A 2 -20.06 21.87 6.51
N SER A 3 -20.01 21.72 7.85
CA SER A 3 -19.00 20.91 8.55
C SER A 3 -18.97 19.45 8.08
N GLN A 4 -20.06 18.94 7.52
CA GLN A 4 -20.13 17.57 7.03
C GLN A 4 -19.31 17.32 5.76
N VAL A 5 -18.98 18.36 4.99
CA VAL A 5 -18.21 18.20 3.74
C VAL A 5 -16.84 17.60 4.03
N TRP A 6 -16.12 18.13 5.02
CA TRP A 6 -14.79 17.65 5.38
C TRP A 6 -14.82 16.21 5.91
N TRP A 7 -15.87 15.86 6.63
CA TRP A 7 -16.09 14.50 7.09
C TRP A 7 -16.26 13.51 5.92
N PHE A 8 -17.10 13.84 4.93
CA PHE A 8 -17.27 13.00 3.75
C PHE A 8 -15.99 12.93 2.90
N VAL A 9 -15.29 14.05 2.71
CA VAL A 9 -14.03 14.10 1.95
C VAL A 9 -12.96 13.26 2.63
N THR A 10 -12.81 13.36 3.95
CA THR A 10 -11.83 12.57 4.72
C THR A 10 -12.08 11.08 4.53
N ARG A 11 -13.34 10.62 4.65
CA ARG A 11 -13.70 9.21 4.48
C ARG A 11 -13.49 8.73 3.06
N ALA A 12 -14.02 9.46 2.07
CA ALA A 12 -13.95 9.07 0.68
C ALA A 12 -12.49 9.02 0.17
N SER A 13 -11.70 10.05 0.49
CA SER A 13 -10.28 10.09 0.08
C SER A 13 -9.45 8.97 0.72
N GLY A 14 -9.69 8.66 2.00
CA GLY A 14 -9.03 7.54 2.68
C GLY A 14 -9.37 6.17 2.05
N MET A 15 -10.65 5.94 1.73
CA MET A 15 -11.09 4.72 1.05
C MET A 15 -10.49 4.60 -0.35
N VAL A 16 -10.49 5.69 -1.13
CA VAL A 16 -9.91 5.70 -2.48
C VAL A 16 -8.40 5.47 -2.44
N ALA A 17 -7.69 6.12 -1.51
CA ALA A 17 -6.26 5.86 -1.29
C ALA A 17 -5.99 4.38 -0.97
N TRP A 18 -6.79 3.76 -0.10
CA TRP A 18 -6.65 2.35 0.25
C TRP A 18 -6.94 1.40 -0.93
N VAL A 19 -7.96 1.68 -1.74
CA VAL A 19 -8.26 0.91 -2.96
C VAL A 19 -7.11 1.03 -3.96
N LEU A 20 -6.59 2.23 -4.19
CA LEU A 20 -5.45 2.46 -5.09
C LEU A 20 -4.19 1.78 -4.58
N LEU A 21 -3.93 1.81 -3.27
CA LEU A 21 -2.81 1.09 -2.66
C LEU A 21 -2.93 -0.43 -2.88
N THR A 22 -4.12 -0.98 -2.64
CA THR A 22 -4.42 -2.40 -2.86
C THR A 22 -4.16 -2.78 -4.31
N ALA A 23 -4.70 -2.01 -5.26
CA ALA A 23 -4.51 -2.21 -6.69
C ALA A 23 -3.02 -2.12 -7.07
N THR A 24 -2.29 -1.15 -6.52
CA THR A 24 -0.86 -0.95 -6.74
C THR A 24 -0.03 -2.15 -6.27
N VAL A 25 -0.32 -2.68 -5.08
CA VAL A 25 0.35 -3.86 -4.51
C VAL A 25 0.05 -5.11 -5.33
N LEU A 26 -1.23 -5.39 -5.62
CA LEU A 26 -1.62 -6.53 -6.46
C LEU A 26 -0.98 -6.45 -7.84
N TRP A 27 -1.02 -5.28 -8.47
CA TRP A 27 -0.38 -5.06 -9.75
C TRP A 27 1.13 -5.30 -9.67
N GLY A 28 1.81 -4.79 -8.64
CA GLY A 28 3.24 -5.04 -8.39
C GLY A 28 3.58 -6.52 -8.15
N ILE A 29 2.67 -7.28 -7.55
CA ILE A 29 2.80 -8.74 -7.38
C ILE A 29 2.71 -9.45 -8.74
N LEU A 30 1.74 -9.06 -9.57
CA LEU A 30 1.43 -9.67 -10.86
C LEU A 30 2.36 -9.22 -11.99
N LEU A 31 2.98 -8.04 -11.89
CA LEU A 31 3.90 -7.49 -12.88
C LEU A 31 4.92 -8.53 -13.35
N PRO A 32 5.65 -9.27 -12.49
CA PRO A 32 6.64 -10.26 -12.92
C PRO A 32 6.05 -11.61 -13.33
N ALA A 33 4.75 -11.85 -13.13
CA ALA A 33 4.11 -13.12 -13.50
C ALA A 33 4.16 -13.34 -15.02
N LYS A 34 4.13 -14.60 -15.45
CA LYS A 34 4.10 -14.98 -16.86
C LYS A 34 2.75 -14.68 -17.55
N MET A 35 1.86 -13.94 -16.89
CA MET A 35 0.59 -13.49 -17.49
C MET A 35 0.81 -12.51 -18.65
N PHE A 36 2.00 -11.89 -18.75
CA PHE A 36 2.33 -10.95 -19.82
C PHE A 36 3.38 -11.50 -20.80
N PRO A 37 3.35 -11.09 -22.09
CA PRO A 37 4.29 -11.52 -23.12
C PRO A 37 5.76 -11.25 -22.74
N LYS A 38 6.71 -11.92 -23.42
CA LYS A 38 8.16 -11.71 -23.24
C LYS A 38 8.57 -10.24 -23.45
N GLN A 39 7.95 -9.57 -24.43
CA GLN A 39 8.07 -8.13 -24.65
C GLN A 39 6.89 -7.45 -23.94
N ARG A 40 7.18 -6.78 -22.83
CA ARG A 40 6.14 -6.13 -22.04
C ARG A 40 6.00 -4.68 -22.49
N PRO A 41 4.78 -4.23 -22.83
CA PRO A 41 4.58 -2.83 -23.18
C PRO A 41 4.85 -1.93 -21.96
N ALA A 42 5.39 -0.74 -22.22
CA ALA A 42 5.82 0.20 -21.17
C ALA A 42 4.67 0.62 -20.24
N TRP A 43 3.45 0.72 -20.78
CA TRP A 43 2.26 1.16 -20.05
C TRP A 43 1.95 0.34 -18.80
N ILE A 44 2.37 -0.94 -18.73
CA ILE A 44 2.10 -1.79 -17.57
C ILE A 44 2.87 -1.26 -16.34
N LEU A 45 4.11 -0.81 -16.54
CA LEU A 45 4.89 -0.17 -15.47
C LEU A 45 4.38 1.24 -15.20
N ASP A 46 3.96 1.96 -16.23
CA ASP A 46 3.44 3.32 -16.06
C ASP A 46 2.12 3.31 -15.28
N LEU A 47 1.25 2.32 -15.50
CA LEU A 47 0.04 2.13 -14.71
C LEU A 47 0.36 1.90 -13.23
N HIS A 48 1.37 1.07 -12.91
CA HIS A 48 1.82 0.88 -11.52
C HIS A 48 2.23 2.21 -10.87
N ARG A 49 3.00 3.02 -11.60
CA ARG A 49 3.47 4.34 -11.13
C ARG A 49 2.33 5.33 -10.96
N TRP A 50 1.39 5.35 -11.90
CA TRP A 50 0.21 6.21 -11.83
C TRP A 50 -0.66 5.87 -10.63
N MET A 51 -0.95 4.59 -10.38
CA MET A 51 -1.73 4.18 -9.20
C MET A 51 -1.00 4.48 -7.89
N ALA A 52 0.33 4.30 -7.85
CA ALA A 52 1.15 4.68 -6.69
C ALA A 52 1.11 6.19 -6.43
N GLY A 53 1.31 7.01 -7.46
CA GLY A 53 1.22 8.47 -7.36
C GLY A 53 -0.16 8.96 -6.93
N LEU A 54 -1.24 8.37 -7.48
CA LEU A 54 -2.61 8.68 -7.08
C LEU A 54 -2.87 8.28 -5.62
N THR A 55 -2.30 7.17 -5.13
CA THR A 55 -2.39 6.77 -3.72
C THR A 55 -1.83 7.88 -2.82
N ILE A 56 -0.66 8.42 -3.14
CA ILE A 56 -0.05 9.53 -2.40
C ILE A 56 -0.88 10.82 -2.53
N GLY A 57 -1.43 11.10 -3.71
CA GLY A 57 -2.32 12.24 -3.93
C GLY A 57 -3.57 12.18 -3.04
N PHE A 58 -4.26 11.03 -3.01
CA PHE A 58 -5.44 10.86 -2.15
C PHE A 58 -5.10 10.79 -0.66
N LEU A 59 -3.92 10.28 -0.29
CA LEU A 59 -3.41 10.40 1.08
C LEU A 59 -3.22 11.87 1.47
N ALA A 60 -2.68 12.71 0.59
CA ALA A 60 -2.55 14.14 0.85
C ALA A 60 -3.92 14.83 1.02
N VAL A 61 -4.92 14.46 0.20
CA VAL A 61 -6.30 14.95 0.36
C VAL A 61 -6.90 14.48 1.69
N HIS A 62 -6.66 13.23 2.07
CA HIS A 62 -7.11 12.67 3.35
C HIS A 62 -6.54 13.44 4.55
N LEU A 63 -5.22 13.67 4.57
CA LEU A 63 -4.58 14.45 5.64
C LEU A 63 -4.99 15.93 5.60
N GLY A 64 -5.07 16.52 4.42
CA GLY A 64 -5.50 17.92 4.25
C GLY A 64 -6.94 18.15 4.73
N SER A 65 -7.83 17.19 4.49
CA SER A 65 -9.20 17.26 4.99
C SER A 65 -9.31 17.04 6.50
N LEU A 66 -8.44 16.22 7.11
CA LEU A 66 -8.34 16.12 8.58
C LEU A 66 -7.90 17.44 9.23
N VAL A 67 -6.97 18.18 8.60
CA VAL A 67 -6.53 19.50 9.07
C VAL A 67 -7.62 20.55 8.87
N ALA A 68 -8.37 20.47 7.76
CA ALA A 68 -9.44 21.41 7.44
C ALA A 68 -10.73 21.14 8.23
N ASP A 69 -10.88 19.95 8.83
CA ASP A 69 -12.02 19.59 9.64
C ASP A 69 -12.02 20.34 10.98
N SER A 70 -13.05 21.18 11.18
CA SER A 70 -13.24 21.95 12.41
C SER A 70 -13.86 21.13 13.54
N TYR A 71 -14.18 19.85 13.34
CA TYR A 71 -14.84 19.01 14.34
C TYR A 71 -13.83 18.32 15.27
N LEU A 72 -12.74 17.77 14.71
CA LEU A 72 -11.74 16.99 15.46
C LEU A 72 -10.46 17.77 15.80
N HIS A 73 -10.25 18.98 15.25
CA HIS A 73 -9.07 19.84 15.48
C HIS A 73 -7.76 19.05 15.59
N PHE A 74 -7.36 18.36 14.51
CA PHE A 74 -6.11 17.61 14.51
C PHE A 74 -4.90 18.54 14.59
N SER A 75 -4.06 18.33 15.61
CA SER A 75 -2.75 18.96 15.71
C SER A 75 -1.77 18.34 14.70
N LEU A 76 -0.77 19.11 14.25
CA LEU A 76 0.30 18.61 13.39
C LEU A 76 1.06 17.44 14.04
N THR A 77 1.26 17.49 15.35
CA THR A 77 1.88 16.38 16.11
C THR A 77 1.01 15.13 16.09
N GLY A 78 -0.31 15.27 16.24
CA GLY A 78 -1.27 14.17 16.14
C GLY A 78 -1.38 13.54 14.74
N LEU A 79 -0.86 14.19 13.69
CA LEU A 79 -0.81 13.67 12.33
C LEU A 79 0.53 13.02 11.96
N LEU A 80 1.62 13.42 12.62
CA LEU A 80 2.98 13.01 12.25
C LEU A 80 3.63 12.05 13.24
N VAL A 81 3.22 12.10 14.51
CA VAL A 81 3.83 11.33 15.59
C VAL A 81 2.87 10.25 16.08
N PRO A 82 3.22 8.95 15.93
CA PRO A 82 2.40 7.86 16.46
C PRO A 82 2.14 8.02 17.96
N GLY A 83 0.88 7.83 18.38
CA GLY A 83 0.49 7.86 19.79
C GLY A 83 0.13 9.25 20.35
N GLN A 84 0.24 10.32 19.55
CA GLN A 84 -0.07 11.69 19.99
C GLN A 84 -1.49 12.16 19.65
N SER A 85 -2.30 11.33 18.99
CA SER A 85 -3.69 11.66 18.70
C SER A 85 -4.61 11.29 19.87
N GLU A 86 -5.47 12.22 20.27
CA GLU A 86 -6.52 11.99 21.27
C GLU A 86 -7.66 11.13 20.69
N TYR A 87 -7.82 11.13 19.36
CA TYR A 87 -8.82 10.33 18.67
C TYR A 87 -8.27 8.94 18.36
N ARG A 88 -8.84 7.90 18.99
CA ARG A 88 -8.53 6.47 18.71
C ARG A 88 -7.02 6.24 18.53
N THR A 89 -6.24 6.66 19.52
CA THR A 89 -4.77 6.80 19.50
C THR A 89 -4.04 5.67 18.78
N TRP A 90 -4.35 4.42 19.11
CA TRP A 90 -3.72 3.25 18.49
C TRP A 90 -4.05 3.09 17.01
N ALA A 91 -5.30 3.29 16.62
CA ALA A 91 -5.72 3.18 15.24
C ALA A 91 -5.07 4.27 14.38
N VAL A 92 -5.01 5.50 14.89
CA VAL A 92 -4.31 6.61 14.21
C VAL A 92 -2.81 6.36 14.11
N ALA A 93 -2.17 5.83 15.16
CA ALA A 93 -0.76 5.46 15.12
C ALA A 93 -0.42 4.48 13.98
N LEU A 94 -1.29 3.50 13.70
CA LEU A 94 -1.12 2.60 12.55
C LEU A 94 -1.16 3.36 11.22
N GLY A 95 -2.06 4.33 11.08
CA GLY A 95 -2.16 5.18 9.89
C GLY A 95 -0.91 6.04 9.68
N ILE A 96 -0.37 6.61 10.76
CA ILE A 96 0.87 7.41 10.72
C ILE A 96 2.06 6.54 10.31
N LEU A 97 2.20 5.35 10.89
CA LEU A 97 3.25 4.39 10.50
C LEU A 97 3.11 3.98 9.03
N ALA A 98 1.89 3.70 8.57
CA ALA A 98 1.61 3.37 7.17
C ALA A 98 1.96 4.52 6.23
N MET A 99 1.59 5.76 6.59
CA MET A 99 1.94 6.98 5.85
C MET A 99 3.46 7.11 5.68
N TRP A 100 4.22 6.98 6.77
CA TRP A 100 5.69 7.06 6.69
C TRP A 100 6.29 5.95 5.82
N LEU A 101 5.80 4.71 5.94
CA LEU A 101 6.25 3.62 5.06
C LEU A 101 5.92 3.88 3.59
N LEU A 102 4.71 4.39 3.28
CA LEU A 102 4.33 4.76 1.92
C LEU A 102 5.23 5.85 1.35
N LEU A 103 5.52 6.90 2.12
CA LEU A 103 6.42 7.98 1.70
C LEU A 103 7.84 7.45 1.44
N ILE A 104 8.38 6.61 2.33
CA ILE A 104 9.70 6.00 2.15
C ILE A 104 9.72 5.12 0.89
N VAL A 105 8.70 4.29 0.68
CA VAL A 105 8.60 3.43 -0.50
C VAL A 105 8.49 4.26 -1.79
N GLU A 106 7.68 5.32 -1.79
CA GLU A 106 7.49 6.18 -2.96
C GLU A 106 8.79 6.93 -3.30
N LEU A 107 9.37 7.62 -2.32
CA LEU A 107 10.60 8.41 -2.51
C LEU A 107 11.76 7.53 -2.99
N THR A 108 11.94 6.35 -2.41
CA THR A 108 12.97 5.41 -2.88
C THR A 108 12.66 4.83 -4.26
N SER A 109 11.39 4.71 -4.63
CA SER A 109 10.99 4.24 -5.97
C SER A 109 11.18 5.31 -7.05
N LEU A 110 10.97 6.59 -6.73
CA LEU A 110 11.33 7.72 -7.58
C LEU A 110 12.86 7.82 -7.74
N ALA A 111 13.61 7.64 -6.64
CA ALA A 111 15.07 7.65 -6.62
C ALA A 111 15.71 6.33 -7.10
N LYS A 112 14.94 5.35 -7.58
CA LYS A 112 15.41 3.99 -7.91
C LYS A 112 16.62 3.96 -8.83
N LYS A 113 16.75 4.93 -9.75
CA LYS A 113 17.88 5.02 -10.69
C LYS A 113 19.23 5.26 -9.98
N HIS A 114 19.20 5.81 -8.77
CA HIS A 114 20.37 6.16 -7.97
C HIS A 114 20.66 5.15 -6.84
N LEU A 115 19.85 4.09 -6.72
CA LEU A 115 19.94 3.13 -5.62
C LEU A 115 20.36 1.75 -6.10
N PRO A 116 21.16 1.01 -5.31
CA PRO A 116 21.41 -0.39 -5.56
C PRO A 116 20.09 -1.17 -5.61
N ARG A 117 19.91 -2.01 -6.64
CA ARG A 117 18.67 -2.76 -6.86
C ARG A 117 18.21 -3.57 -5.64
N ARG A 118 19.16 -4.13 -4.88
CA ARG A 118 18.87 -4.90 -3.66
C ARG A 118 18.30 -4.01 -2.56
N ALA A 119 18.91 -2.84 -2.32
CA ALA A 119 18.45 -1.89 -1.31
C ALA A 119 17.07 -1.35 -1.66
N TRP A 120 16.87 -0.89 -2.90
CA TRP A 120 15.55 -0.45 -3.38
C TRP A 120 14.50 -1.54 -3.19
N HIS A 121 14.80 -2.78 -3.58
CA HIS A 121 13.82 -3.86 -3.46
C HIS A 121 13.51 -4.23 -2.00
N ALA A 122 14.51 -4.16 -1.11
CA ALA A 122 14.29 -4.37 0.33
C ALA A 122 13.36 -3.31 0.92
N VAL A 123 13.57 -2.03 0.56
CA VAL A 123 12.68 -0.95 0.98
C VAL A 123 11.28 -1.11 0.36
N HIS A 124 11.21 -1.41 -0.93
CA HIS A 124 9.94 -1.55 -1.64
C HIS A 124 9.07 -2.69 -1.09
N LEU A 125 9.65 -3.72 -0.45
CA LEU A 125 8.91 -4.76 0.27
C LEU A 125 8.13 -4.24 1.49
N PHE A 126 8.45 -3.06 2.03
CA PHE A 126 7.62 -2.43 3.07
C PHE A 126 6.25 -1.96 2.55
N SER A 127 6.01 -1.95 1.23
CA SER A 127 4.67 -1.72 0.67
C SER A 127 3.63 -2.73 1.18
N TYR A 128 4.02 -3.97 1.47
CA TYR A 128 3.13 -4.98 2.04
C TYR A 128 2.76 -4.63 3.50
N ALA A 129 3.73 -4.17 4.28
CA ALA A 129 3.50 -3.70 5.64
C ALA A 129 2.60 -2.45 5.65
N ALA A 130 2.89 -1.48 4.76
CA ALA A 130 2.05 -0.29 4.58
C ALA A 130 0.60 -0.68 4.25
N PHE A 131 0.37 -1.59 3.30
CA PHE A 131 -0.97 -2.08 2.99
C PHE A 131 -1.69 -2.69 4.21
N MET A 132 -1.02 -3.55 4.98
CA MET A 132 -1.63 -4.17 6.16
C MET A 132 -1.94 -3.13 7.25
N LEU A 133 -1.01 -2.21 7.52
CA LEU A 133 -1.21 -1.16 8.51
C LEU A 133 -2.33 -0.19 8.10
N THR A 134 -2.41 0.21 6.82
CA THR A 134 -3.52 1.02 6.31
C THR A 134 -4.85 0.29 6.42
N SER A 135 -4.89 -1.02 6.14
CA SER A 135 -6.11 -1.82 6.26
C SER A 135 -6.59 -1.89 7.72
N LEU A 136 -5.68 -2.14 8.65
CA LEU A 136 -5.98 -2.14 10.09
C LEU A 136 -6.40 -0.76 10.58
N HIS A 137 -5.71 0.30 10.14
CA HIS A 137 -6.09 1.68 10.42
C HIS A 137 -7.53 1.97 9.97
N GLY A 138 -7.89 1.63 8.73
CA GLY A 138 -9.22 1.84 8.18
C GLY A 138 -10.32 1.14 9.00
N VAL A 139 -10.08 -0.11 9.40
CA VAL A 139 -11.03 -0.89 10.22
C VAL A 139 -11.13 -0.38 11.66
N LEU A 140 -10.03 0.05 12.28
CA LEU A 140 -10.01 0.43 13.69
C LEU A 140 -10.36 1.90 13.94
N ALA A 141 -9.99 2.79 13.00
CA ALA A 141 -10.23 4.23 13.11
C ALA A 141 -11.56 4.65 12.49
N GLY A 142 -11.97 3.99 11.40
CA GLY A 142 -13.15 4.31 10.63
C GLY A 142 -14.44 3.89 11.33
N THR A 143 -15.48 4.73 11.23
CA THR A 143 -16.83 4.39 11.68
C THR A 143 -17.54 3.40 10.75
N ASP A 144 -16.97 3.12 9.57
CA ASP A 144 -17.48 2.15 8.58
C ASP A 144 -17.26 0.69 8.96
N ALA A 145 -16.55 0.40 10.06
CA ALA A 145 -16.26 -0.98 10.45
C ALA A 145 -17.52 -1.83 10.68
N ALA A 146 -18.64 -1.21 11.04
CA ALA A 146 -19.94 -1.87 11.18
C ALA A 146 -20.67 -2.10 9.83
N ASN A 147 -20.20 -1.50 8.74
CA ASN A 147 -20.78 -1.69 7.41
C ASN A 147 -20.29 -3.02 6.80
N PRO A 148 -21.18 -4.01 6.56
CA PRO A 148 -20.77 -5.32 6.04
C PRO A 148 -20.06 -5.24 4.70
N LEU A 149 -20.42 -4.27 3.84
CA LEU A 149 -19.79 -4.11 2.53
C LEU A 149 -18.34 -3.64 2.68
N PHE A 150 -18.07 -2.71 3.59
CA PHE A 150 -16.71 -2.24 3.87
C PHE A 150 -15.83 -3.36 4.46
N LEU A 151 -16.39 -4.15 5.37
CA LEU A 151 -15.65 -5.27 5.97
C LEU A 151 -15.39 -6.38 4.94
N ALA A 152 -16.39 -6.73 4.12
CA ALA A 152 -16.25 -7.74 3.07
C ALA A 152 -15.21 -7.35 2.02
N THR A 153 -15.19 -6.09 1.57
CA THR A 153 -14.18 -5.61 0.62
C THR A 153 -12.79 -5.58 1.24
N THR A 154 -12.67 -5.19 2.52
CA THR A 154 -11.40 -5.23 3.26
C THR A 154 -10.86 -6.65 3.37
N ILE A 155 -11.69 -7.61 3.78
CA ILE A 155 -11.30 -9.03 3.87
C ILE A 155 -10.90 -9.57 2.49
N ALA A 156 -11.70 -9.30 1.47
CA ALA A 156 -11.42 -9.75 0.10
C ALA A 156 -10.08 -9.19 -0.42
N ALA A 157 -9.79 -7.92 -0.18
CA ALA A 157 -8.53 -7.29 -0.55
C ALA A 157 -7.32 -7.94 0.16
N VAL A 158 -7.42 -8.14 1.48
CA VAL A 158 -6.36 -8.80 2.27
C VAL A 158 -6.13 -10.23 1.77
N VAL A 159 -7.20 -11.00 1.57
CA VAL A 159 -7.12 -12.37 1.04
C VAL A 159 -6.48 -12.37 -0.35
N ALA A 160 -6.87 -11.47 -1.25
CA ALA A 160 -6.31 -11.38 -2.59
C ALA A 160 -4.80 -11.09 -2.56
N VAL A 161 -4.35 -10.14 -1.73
CA VAL A 161 -2.93 -9.80 -1.59
C VAL A 161 -2.15 -10.96 -1.00
N VAL A 162 -2.64 -11.60 0.06
CA VAL A 162 -1.99 -12.76 0.69
C VAL A 162 -1.89 -13.92 -0.31
N PHE A 163 -3.00 -14.26 -0.98
CA PHE A 163 -3.04 -15.31 -1.99
C PHE A 163 -2.03 -15.05 -3.12
N ALA A 164 -2.05 -13.86 -3.71
CA ALA A 164 -1.13 -13.50 -4.79
C ALA A 164 0.34 -13.55 -4.34
N THR A 165 0.62 -13.14 -3.09
CA THR A 165 1.96 -13.21 -2.49
C THR A 165 2.43 -14.65 -2.33
N VAL A 166 1.61 -15.51 -1.72
CA VAL A 166 1.92 -16.92 -1.51
C VAL A 166 2.14 -17.63 -2.85
N TYR A 167 1.23 -17.44 -3.81
CA TYR A 167 1.36 -17.98 -5.15
C TYR A 167 2.68 -17.59 -5.83
N ARG A 168 3.08 -16.31 -5.72
CA ARG A 168 4.35 -15.81 -6.27
C ARG A 168 5.57 -16.44 -5.59
N VAL A 169 5.55 -16.66 -4.28
CA VAL A 169 6.66 -17.29 -3.55
C VAL A 169 6.82 -18.75 -3.97
N ILE A 170 5.71 -19.50 -4.05
CA ILE A 170 5.71 -20.92 -4.45
C ILE A 170 6.24 -21.09 -5.88
N THR A 171 5.66 -20.36 -6.85
CA THR A 171 6.06 -20.46 -8.27
C THR A 171 7.51 -20.07 -8.52
N ARG A 172 8.06 -19.10 -7.78
CA ARG A 172 9.49 -18.75 -7.84
C ARG A 172 10.39 -19.87 -7.33
N ARG A 173 10.02 -20.50 -6.21
CA ARG A 173 10.78 -21.63 -5.62
C ARG A 173 10.79 -22.84 -6.54
N GLU A 174 9.65 -23.20 -7.12
CA GLU A 174 9.54 -24.31 -8.09
C GLU A 174 10.42 -24.08 -9.33
N ARG A 175 10.42 -22.86 -9.87
CA ARG A 175 11.29 -22.50 -11.00
C ARG A 175 12.77 -22.64 -10.65
N GLY A 176 13.19 -22.18 -9.47
CA GLY A 176 14.56 -22.33 -8.99
C GLY A 176 14.97 -23.80 -8.85
N ARG A 177 14.09 -24.63 -8.27
CA ARG A 177 14.29 -26.09 -8.18
C ARG A 177 14.41 -26.75 -9.55
N ARG A 178 13.58 -26.37 -10.51
CA ARG A 178 13.62 -26.91 -11.88
C ARG A 178 14.91 -26.55 -12.60
N VAL A 179 15.38 -25.29 -12.50
CA VAL A 179 16.65 -24.88 -13.11
C VAL A 179 17.82 -25.67 -12.49
N ARG A 180 17.88 -25.80 -11.16
CA ARG A 180 18.92 -26.60 -10.49
C ARG A 180 18.89 -28.10 -10.86
N ARG A 181 17.72 -28.66 -11.15
CA ARG A 181 17.59 -30.05 -11.62
C ARG A 181 18.09 -30.25 -13.06
N LEU A 182 17.85 -29.27 -13.94
CA LEU A 182 18.24 -29.34 -15.35
C LEU A 182 19.70 -28.95 -15.59
N ASP A 183 20.29 -28.15 -14.69
CA ASP A 183 21.71 -27.82 -14.69
C ASP A 183 22.29 -27.99 -13.27
N PRO A 184 22.80 -29.20 -12.94
CA PRO A 184 23.42 -29.48 -11.65
C PRO A 184 24.68 -28.65 -11.39
N THR A 185 25.36 -28.20 -12.46
CA THR A 185 26.62 -27.44 -12.38
C THR A 185 26.40 -25.96 -12.04
N ALA A 186 25.20 -25.43 -12.30
CA ALA A 186 24.82 -24.07 -11.90
C ALA A 186 24.79 -23.83 -10.38
N ALA A 187 24.83 -24.89 -9.56
CA ALA A 187 24.89 -24.78 -8.10
C ALA A 187 26.32 -24.59 -7.54
N ALA A 188 27.35 -24.74 -8.38
CA ALA A 188 28.76 -24.69 -7.99
C ALA A 188 29.46 -23.35 -8.35
N ARG A 189 28.73 -22.37 -8.90
CA ARG A 189 29.20 -21.02 -9.22
C ARG A 189 28.42 -19.99 -8.40
#